data_AF-A0A1D2N0Q4-F1
#
_entry.id   AF-A0A1D2N0Q4-F1
#
_cell.length_a   1.000
_cell.length_b   1.000
_cell.length_c   1.000
_cell.angle_alpha   90.00
_cell.angle_beta   90.00
_cell.angle_gamma   90.00
#
_symmetry.space_group_name_H-M   'P 1'
#
loop_
_entity.id
_entity.type
_entity.pdbx_description
1 polymer ?
#
loop_
_entity_poly.entity_id
_entity_poly.type
_entity_poly.pdbx_seq_one_letter_code
_entity_poly.pdbx_strand_id
1 'polypeptide(L)'
;MGTRKDEESTYFGEMKFAGLFGTSLFKSRISCYQMDVTSTSWETSLCHSANDDFEWCGKRLLRLDHFCPFPFDLQHQPIFGECGGEIKWCSCCHQQDYYLQPLEIFECASSKAECACGGREWTKRRGGEYITLIPEESEDMWHAYNLIAEGNYVRSTTIRKVQNESATGSSTSNRVRTVLTIQVESVDFDTQACVLRLKGRNVQENQYVKMGAYHTLDLEVNRKFTVTKTWDSVDLDRVDNACDPAQRADVAAVVMQEGLAHVCLVLSSMTLVRAKIDQSIPRKRHGNIGNYEKGLQKFFENVMQAVIRHVNFEIVKCVLIASPGFVKEQFFDYMFQQALKTDNKLLLDNKGKFLLVHASSGFKHSLREVLTSPAVMAKLADTKAAGEVKALETFYSMLQSEPEKAFYGLKQVEKANEAQAVEVLMISDALFRGCDVPTRKRYVTLIESVKESGGEVKIFSSLHVSGEQLSQLTGIAAILRFPMPELEDEVDEDDSDESEEEVEDKEPERDDQS
;
A
#
# COMPACT_ATOMS: atom_id res chain seq x y z
N MET A 1 -34.43 -47.58 50.40
CA MET A 1 -35.36 -46.50 50.81
C MET A 1 -35.34 -45.46 49.70
N GLY A 2 -36.44 -44.86 49.26
CA GLY A 2 -37.88 -45.07 49.55
C GLY A 2 -38.68 -44.03 48.73
N THR A 3 -39.72 -44.46 48.01
CA THR A 3 -40.39 -43.65 46.96
C THR A 3 -41.56 -42.78 47.46
N ARG A 4 -41.96 -41.80 46.61
CA ARG A 4 -43.13 -40.84 46.64
C ARG A 4 -42.69 -39.37 46.74
N LYS A 5 -43.41 -38.37 46.21
CA LYS A 5 -44.75 -38.27 45.55
C LYS A 5 -44.59 -37.64 44.13
N ASP A 6 -45.49 -37.82 43.15
CA ASP A 6 -46.90 -37.33 42.98
C ASP A 6 -46.96 -35.78 43.03
N GLU A 7 -47.67 -34.99 42.20
CA GLU A 7 -48.90 -35.12 41.37
C GLU A 7 -48.68 -34.44 39.97
N GLU A 8 -49.17 -34.91 38.82
CA GLU A 8 -50.54 -34.86 38.25
C GLU A 8 -51.23 -33.48 38.11
N SER A 9 -51.44 -33.00 36.87
CA SER A 9 -52.78 -32.66 36.33
C SER A 9 -52.76 -32.20 34.85
N THR A 10 -53.72 -32.68 34.07
CA THR A 10 -54.04 -32.24 32.70
C THR A 10 -55.27 -31.34 32.67
N TYR A 11 -55.47 -30.48 31.66
CA TYR A 11 -56.82 -30.18 31.17
C TYR A 11 -56.87 -29.79 29.67
N PHE A 12 -58.01 -30.06 29.05
CA PHE A 12 -58.35 -29.86 27.63
C PHE A 12 -58.99 -28.48 27.35
N GLY A 13 -59.02 -28.06 26.08
CA GLY A 13 -59.81 -26.90 25.63
C GLY A 13 -59.84 -26.72 24.10
N GLU A 14 -60.90 -27.18 23.44
CA GLU A 14 -61.15 -27.02 21.99
C GLU A 14 -62.10 -25.84 21.67
N MET A 15 -62.27 -25.58 20.36
CA MET A 15 -63.35 -24.85 19.66
C MET A 15 -63.11 -23.35 19.35
N LYS A 16 -63.73 -22.75 18.31
CA LYS A 16 -64.07 -23.09 16.89
C LYS A 16 -65.00 -21.97 16.34
N PHE A 17 -65.10 -21.82 15.01
CA PHE A 17 -65.86 -20.80 14.26
C PHE A 17 -65.31 -19.35 14.45
N ALA A 18 -65.05 -18.54 13.43
CA ALA A 18 -65.86 -18.06 12.28
C ALA A 18 -67.00 -17.11 12.72
N GLY A 19 -67.37 -16.04 11.98
CA GLY A 19 -66.88 -15.51 10.70
C GLY A 19 -67.96 -14.65 10.01
N LEU A 20 -67.69 -14.16 8.79
CA LEU A 20 -68.63 -13.53 7.83
C LEU A 20 -69.04 -12.04 7.99
N PHE A 21 -68.83 -11.28 6.90
CA PHE A 21 -69.63 -10.17 6.31
C PHE A 21 -70.00 -8.90 7.15
N GLY A 22 -70.05 -7.68 6.58
CA GLY A 22 -69.63 -7.23 5.24
C GLY A 22 -70.35 -5.96 4.71
N THR A 23 -69.78 -5.32 3.67
CA THR A 23 -70.38 -4.25 2.83
C THR A 23 -70.53 -2.85 3.50
N SER A 24 -70.71 -1.70 2.80
CA SER A 24 -70.98 -1.44 1.37
C SER A 24 -70.54 -0.04 0.87
N LEU A 25 -70.28 0.09 -0.44
CA LEU A 25 -70.55 1.24 -1.36
C LEU A 25 -70.04 2.67 -1.01
N PHE A 26 -69.29 3.35 -1.90
CA PHE A 26 -69.90 4.09 -3.03
C PHE A 26 -68.96 4.36 -4.24
N LYS A 27 -69.56 4.27 -5.44
CA LYS A 27 -69.33 4.86 -6.80
C LYS A 27 -68.25 5.97 -6.97
N SER A 28 -67.62 6.17 -8.16
CA SER A 28 -68.06 5.92 -9.56
C SER A 28 -66.94 5.85 -10.64
N ARG A 29 -67.16 5.06 -11.72
CA ARG A 29 -67.06 5.30 -13.21
C ARG A 29 -66.01 6.34 -13.75
N ILE A 30 -65.36 6.26 -14.94
CA ILE A 30 -65.46 5.49 -16.23
C ILE A 30 -64.17 5.79 -17.08
N SER A 31 -63.73 5.21 -18.23
CA SER A 31 -63.93 3.99 -19.07
C SER A 31 -62.67 3.91 -20.02
N CYS A 32 -61.94 2.80 -20.23
CA CYS A 32 -62.12 1.67 -21.19
C CYS A 32 -61.62 1.91 -22.65
N TYR A 33 -61.41 0.81 -23.42
CA TYR A 33 -60.60 0.62 -24.66
C TYR A 33 -59.06 0.61 -24.45
N GLN A 34 -58.24 -0.41 -24.75
CA GLN A 34 -58.37 -1.77 -25.35
C GLN A 34 -58.45 -1.95 -26.89
N MET A 35 -57.36 -2.50 -27.47
CA MET A 35 -57.19 -3.63 -28.44
C MET A 35 -55.65 -3.87 -28.59
N ASP A 36 -55.03 -5.07 -28.74
CA ASP A 36 -55.31 -6.33 -29.49
C ASP A 36 -54.98 -6.19 -31.02
N VAL A 37 -54.31 -7.10 -31.77
CA VAL A 37 -53.89 -8.52 -31.55
C VAL A 37 -52.82 -9.04 -32.59
N THR A 38 -52.24 -10.25 -32.40
CA THR A 38 -51.46 -11.14 -33.36
C THR A 38 -50.09 -10.68 -33.94
N SER A 39 -48.98 -11.45 -33.92
CA SER A 39 -48.52 -12.70 -34.63
C SER A 39 -48.02 -12.47 -36.09
N THR A 40 -47.01 -13.12 -36.70
CA THR A 40 -46.46 -14.51 -36.62
C THR A 40 -45.02 -14.62 -37.23
N SER A 41 -44.14 -15.43 -36.61
CA SER A 41 -43.20 -16.50 -37.11
C SER A 41 -42.45 -16.49 -38.48
N TRP A 42 -41.55 -17.50 -38.65
CA TRP A 42 -40.68 -17.87 -39.82
C TRP A 42 -39.42 -16.99 -40.07
N GLU A 43 -38.38 -17.44 -40.82
CA GLU A 43 -37.51 -18.64 -40.67
C GLU A 43 -36.19 -18.51 -41.49
N THR A 44 -35.13 -19.23 -41.10
CA THR A 44 -33.96 -19.72 -41.90
C THR A 44 -32.96 -18.81 -42.68
N SER A 45 -31.68 -19.18 -42.53
CA SER A 45 -30.60 -19.35 -43.55
C SER A 45 -29.70 -18.20 -44.10
N LEU A 46 -28.41 -18.29 -43.73
CA LEU A 46 -27.20 -18.43 -44.59
C LEU A 46 -27.07 -17.70 -45.94
N CYS A 47 -26.09 -16.78 -46.04
CA CYS A 47 -24.92 -16.79 -46.98
C CYS A 47 -24.04 -15.55 -46.68
N HIS A 48 -22.72 -15.56 -46.51
CA HIS A 48 -21.54 -16.09 -47.25
C HIS A 48 -20.76 -14.97 -48.00
N SER A 49 -19.42 -15.04 -47.87
CA SER A 49 -18.37 -14.45 -48.73
C SER A 49 -18.29 -12.93 -49.00
N ALA A 50 -17.24 -12.34 -48.40
CA ALA A 50 -16.05 -11.83 -49.11
C ALA A 50 -15.94 -10.36 -49.59
N ASN A 51 -14.75 -9.83 -49.27
CA ASN A 51 -13.84 -9.04 -50.10
C ASN A 51 -13.91 -7.50 -50.21
N ASP A 52 -12.69 -6.97 -50.08
CA ASP A 52 -12.06 -5.84 -50.74
C ASP A 52 -12.47 -4.40 -50.40
N ASP A 53 -11.47 -3.75 -49.78
CA ASP A 53 -11.17 -2.33 -49.82
C ASP A 53 -11.51 -1.66 -51.18
N PHE A 54 -12.04 -0.44 -51.13
CA PHE A 54 -11.26 0.74 -51.51
C PHE A 54 -11.94 2.05 -51.08
N GLU A 55 -11.15 3.10 -50.92
CA GLU A 55 -11.62 4.45 -50.60
C GLU A 55 -12.41 5.09 -51.76
N TRP A 56 -13.39 5.96 -51.47
CA TRP A 56 -13.25 7.39 -51.83
C TRP A 56 -14.31 8.35 -51.25
N CYS A 57 -13.82 9.54 -50.86
CA CYS A 57 -14.42 10.88 -51.01
C CYS A 57 -15.93 11.09 -50.70
N GLY A 58 -16.24 11.73 -49.55
CA GLY A 58 -17.60 12.16 -49.20
C GLY A 58 -17.69 13.40 -48.31
N LYS A 59 -17.43 14.60 -48.85
CA LYS A 59 -17.61 15.87 -48.10
C LYS A 59 -19.08 16.14 -47.74
N ARG A 60 -19.39 16.37 -46.46
CA ARG A 60 -20.54 17.21 -46.05
C ARG A 60 -20.31 17.91 -44.72
N LEU A 61 -20.20 19.23 -44.74
CA LEU A 61 -20.43 20.05 -43.54
C LEU A 61 -21.93 20.04 -43.21
N LEU A 62 -22.25 19.92 -41.92
CA LEU A 62 -23.43 20.56 -41.32
C LEU A 62 -23.02 21.15 -39.97
N ARG A 63 -23.35 22.43 -39.75
CA ARG A 63 -23.41 23.01 -38.40
C ARG A 63 -24.64 22.46 -37.69
N LEU A 64 -24.58 22.44 -36.36
CA LEU A 64 -25.65 23.03 -35.53
C LEU A 64 -25.04 23.49 -34.19
N ASP A 65 -25.45 24.66 -33.74
CA ASP A 65 -24.89 25.35 -32.58
C ASP A 65 -25.56 24.90 -31.26
N HIS A 66 -24.91 25.13 -30.10
CA HIS A 66 -25.59 25.75 -28.94
C HIS A 66 -24.63 26.17 -27.80
N PHE A 67 -24.50 27.49 -27.63
CA PHE A 67 -24.39 28.26 -26.38
C PHE A 67 -23.83 27.62 -25.08
N CYS A 68 -22.79 28.25 -24.52
CA CYS A 68 -22.95 29.12 -23.33
C CYS A 68 -21.78 30.13 -23.17
N PRO A 69 -21.92 31.23 -22.38
CA PRO A 69 -21.07 32.42 -22.50
C PRO A 69 -20.07 32.63 -21.34
N PHE A 70 -19.03 33.44 -21.59
CA PHE A 70 -18.53 34.55 -20.75
C PHE A 70 -17.52 35.41 -21.58
N PRO A 71 -17.03 36.60 -21.11
CA PRO A 71 -16.91 37.76 -21.98
C PRO A 71 -15.56 37.94 -22.68
N PHE A 72 -15.59 38.73 -23.75
CA PHE A 72 -14.46 39.14 -24.58
C PHE A 72 -13.87 40.47 -24.09
N ASP A 73 -12.54 40.58 -24.13
CA ASP A 73 -11.82 41.81 -24.49
C ASP A 73 -10.52 41.37 -25.19
N LEU A 74 -10.56 41.16 -26.51
CA LEU A 74 -10.18 42.15 -27.53
C LEU A 74 -8.73 42.67 -27.39
N GLN A 75 -7.80 42.02 -28.10
CA GLN A 75 -7.11 42.70 -29.22
C GLN A 75 -6.32 41.78 -30.17
N HIS A 76 -6.37 42.15 -31.46
CA HIS A 76 -5.58 41.68 -32.61
C HIS A 76 -5.74 40.24 -33.14
N GLN A 77 -5.40 40.10 -34.43
CA GLN A 77 -5.88 39.07 -35.36
C GLN A 77 -4.76 38.06 -35.70
N PRO A 78 -5.08 36.77 -35.94
CA PRO A 78 -4.22 35.87 -36.69
C PRO A 78 -4.38 36.08 -38.20
N ILE A 79 -3.28 35.96 -38.95
CA ILE A 79 -3.28 35.90 -40.43
C ILE A 79 -2.91 34.47 -40.85
N PHE A 80 -3.65 33.91 -41.80
CA PHE A 80 -3.40 32.58 -42.38
C PHE A 80 -2.15 32.57 -43.26
N GLY A 81 -1.41 31.46 -43.25
CA GLY A 81 -0.35 31.15 -44.20
C GLY A 81 -0.12 29.63 -44.24
N GLU A 82 -0.30 29.01 -45.41
CA GLU A 82 -0.26 27.55 -45.56
C GLU A 82 1.18 27.03 -45.77
N CYS A 83 1.42 25.79 -45.33
CA CYS A 83 2.70 25.12 -45.54
C CYS A 83 2.80 24.53 -46.96
N GLY A 84 3.68 25.09 -47.79
CA GLY A 84 4.19 24.45 -49.00
C GLY A 84 5.71 24.26 -48.88
N GLY A 85 6.19 23.02 -48.98
CA GLY A 85 7.61 22.71 -48.81
C GLY A 85 8.33 22.38 -50.12
N GLU A 86 9.65 22.54 -50.13
CA GLU A 86 10.54 21.79 -51.02
C GLU A 86 11.96 21.74 -50.42
N ILE A 87 12.59 20.56 -50.43
CA ILE A 87 13.97 20.39 -49.94
C ILE A 87 14.93 20.50 -51.13
N LYS A 88 15.82 21.48 -51.12
CA LYS A 88 16.96 21.56 -52.05
C LYS A 88 18.27 21.69 -51.29
N TRP A 89 19.11 20.67 -51.42
CA TRP A 89 20.52 20.76 -51.06
C TRP A 89 21.26 21.62 -52.09
N CYS A 90 22.19 22.46 -51.64
CA CYS A 90 23.13 23.14 -52.51
C CYS A 90 24.49 23.25 -51.80
N SER A 91 25.57 23.08 -52.54
CA SER A 91 26.94 23.00 -52.03
C SER A 91 27.87 24.04 -52.67
N CYS A 92 28.37 24.96 -51.85
CA CYS A 92 29.67 25.66 -51.99
C CYS A 92 30.04 26.20 -50.60
N CYS A 93 31.23 26.07 -50.01
CA CYS A 93 32.62 25.99 -50.48
C CYS A 93 33.35 27.35 -50.45
N HIS A 94 34.59 27.32 -49.94
CA HIS A 94 35.54 28.42 -49.70
C HIS A 94 35.18 29.46 -48.60
N GLN A 95 36.10 30.11 -47.87
CA GLN A 95 37.47 29.83 -47.35
C GLN A 95 38.22 31.17 -47.20
N GLN A 96 38.61 31.54 -45.98
CA GLN A 96 39.82 32.36 -45.71
C GLN A 96 40.14 32.39 -44.20
N ASP A 97 41.43 32.29 -43.86
CA ASP A 97 41.97 32.20 -42.51
C ASP A 97 42.33 33.58 -41.92
N TYR A 98 42.15 33.80 -40.61
CA TYR A 98 43.00 34.71 -39.81
C TYR A 98 42.99 34.37 -38.29
N TYR A 99 44.13 33.88 -37.80
CA TYR A 99 44.73 34.04 -36.46
C TYR A 99 43.91 33.91 -35.15
N LEU A 100 44.28 32.91 -34.33
CA LEU A 100 44.69 32.95 -32.89
C LEU A 100 44.05 34.03 -31.97
N GLN A 101 43.53 33.75 -30.76
CA GLN A 101 43.62 32.59 -29.84
C GLN A 101 42.34 32.47 -28.94
N PRO A 102 42.17 31.45 -28.07
CA PRO A 102 40.85 31.02 -27.59
C PRO A 102 40.35 31.63 -26.27
N LEU A 103 39.02 31.66 -26.10
CA LEU A 103 38.29 31.44 -24.84
C LEU A 103 36.81 31.12 -25.13
N GLU A 104 36.19 30.34 -24.23
CA GLU A 104 34.74 30.17 -24.00
C GLU A 104 33.80 30.03 -25.22
N ILE A 105 33.45 28.79 -25.58
CA ILE A 105 32.30 28.49 -26.44
C ILE A 105 31.01 28.64 -25.62
N PHE A 106 30.22 29.65 -25.99
CA PHE A 106 28.86 29.88 -25.50
C PHE A 106 27.87 28.81 -26.01
N GLU A 107 26.70 28.77 -25.39
CA GLU A 107 25.59 27.89 -25.75
C GLU A 107 25.09 28.10 -27.20
N CYS A 108 24.51 27.05 -27.78
CA CYS A 108 23.45 27.23 -28.77
C CYS A 108 22.39 26.13 -28.61
N ALA A 109 21.12 26.54 -28.53
CA ALA A 109 20.00 25.66 -28.19
C ALA A 109 19.39 24.98 -29.42
N SER A 110 18.72 23.84 -29.21
CA SER A 110 17.77 23.28 -30.19
C SER A 110 16.50 22.75 -29.51
N SER A 111 15.50 23.63 -29.49
CA SER A 111 14.06 23.35 -29.56
C SER A 111 13.55 21.93 -29.21
N LYS A 112 12.72 21.84 -28.17
CA LYS A 112 11.55 20.95 -28.15
C LYS A 112 10.37 21.66 -27.47
N ALA A 113 9.16 21.35 -27.94
CA ALA A 113 7.95 22.06 -27.55
C ALA A 113 7.45 21.63 -26.16
N GLU A 114 6.87 22.58 -25.43
CA GLU A 114 6.15 22.30 -24.18
C GLU A 114 4.85 21.55 -24.48
N CYS A 115 4.67 20.40 -23.83
CA CYS A 115 3.39 19.68 -23.81
C CYS A 115 3.10 19.31 -22.35
N ALA A 116 2.02 19.85 -21.79
CA ALA A 116 1.78 19.86 -20.35
C ALA A 116 1.24 18.52 -19.82
N CYS A 117 2.13 17.55 -19.60
CA CYS A 117 1.87 16.35 -18.81
C CYS A 117 3.16 15.89 -18.11
N GLY A 118 3.10 15.53 -16.83
CA GLY A 118 4.28 15.16 -16.04
C GLY A 118 4.93 13.88 -16.54
N GLY A 119 6.14 13.98 -17.12
CA GLY A 119 6.93 12.84 -17.61
C GLY A 119 8.39 12.95 -17.19
N ARG A 120 8.95 11.86 -16.65
CA ARG A 120 10.32 11.80 -16.09
C ARG A 120 11.38 11.82 -17.19
N GLU A 121 12.37 12.72 -17.12
CA GLU A 121 13.50 12.75 -18.07
C GLU A 121 14.64 11.82 -17.61
N TRP A 122 14.81 10.70 -18.30
CA TRP A 122 15.79 9.66 -17.96
C TRP A 122 17.13 9.87 -18.69
N THR A 123 18.07 10.58 -18.06
CA THR A 123 19.42 10.84 -18.61
C THR A 123 20.38 9.64 -18.47
N LYS A 124 20.13 8.57 -19.24
CA LYS A 124 20.92 7.32 -19.21
C LYS A 124 22.34 7.48 -19.76
N ARG A 125 23.29 7.90 -18.91
CA ARG A 125 24.75 7.79 -19.14
C ARG A 125 25.31 6.61 -18.34
N ARG A 126 26.15 5.79 -18.97
CA ARG A 126 26.74 4.59 -18.32
C ARG A 126 27.79 5.00 -17.29
N GLY A 127 27.58 4.63 -16.02
CA GLY A 127 28.56 4.84 -14.94
C GLY A 127 27.93 5.16 -13.60
N GLY A 128 27.42 4.13 -12.90
CA GLY A 128 26.75 4.28 -11.60
C GLY A 128 25.35 4.87 -11.74
N GLU A 129 24.32 4.01 -11.84
CA GLU A 129 22.94 4.47 -11.98
C GLU A 129 22.47 5.12 -10.66
N TYR A 130 22.18 6.41 -10.71
CA TYR A 130 21.70 7.20 -9.60
C TYR A 130 20.25 7.61 -9.84
N ILE A 131 19.38 7.45 -8.83
CA ILE A 131 17.99 7.89 -8.89
C ILE A 131 17.78 8.97 -7.83
N THR A 132 17.16 10.08 -8.23
CA THR A 132 16.77 11.15 -7.31
C THR A 132 15.28 11.05 -7.03
N LEU A 133 14.93 10.85 -5.77
CA LEU A 133 13.57 10.64 -5.30
C LEU A 133 13.15 11.81 -4.40
N ILE A 134 11.85 12.04 -4.32
CA ILE A 134 11.21 12.95 -3.37
C ILE A 134 10.13 12.13 -2.65
N PRO A 135 10.24 11.91 -1.32
CA PRO A 135 9.16 11.31 -0.55
C PRO A 135 8.10 12.37 -0.28
N GLU A 136 6.85 12.13 -0.67
CA GLU A 136 5.71 13.02 -0.45
C GLU A 136 4.96 12.66 0.83
N GLU A 137 4.92 11.37 1.17
CA GLU A 137 4.11 10.78 2.24
C GLU A 137 4.94 9.96 3.25
N SER A 138 4.30 9.50 4.34
CA SER A 138 4.95 8.63 5.31
C SER A 138 5.19 7.19 4.80
N GLU A 139 4.44 6.72 3.79
CA GLU A 139 4.72 5.43 3.15
C GLU A 139 6.05 5.48 2.37
N ASP A 140 6.32 6.57 1.64
CA ASP A 140 7.55 6.71 0.84
C ASP A 140 8.84 6.58 1.67
N MET A 141 8.79 6.93 2.96
CA MET A 141 9.91 6.77 3.90
C MET A 141 10.19 5.29 4.22
N TRP A 142 9.17 4.43 4.21
CA TRP A 142 9.32 2.97 4.30
C TRP A 142 9.82 2.36 2.99
N HIS A 143 9.35 2.85 1.84
CA HIS A 143 9.90 2.47 0.54
C HIS A 143 11.38 2.89 0.42
N ALA A 144 11.75 4.09 0.87
CA ALA A 144 13.14 4.56 0.92
C ALA A 144 14.02 3.72 1.87
N TYR A 145 13.51 3.32 3.04
CA TYR A 145 14.20 2.41 3.97
C TYR A 145 14.53 1.07 3.29
N ASN A 146 13.54 0.46 2.62
CA ASN A 146 13.72 -0.79 1.88
C ASN A 146 14.56 -0.68 0.60
N LEU A 147 14.86 0.54 0.12
CA LEU A 147 15.69 0.78 -1.06
C LEU A 147 17.16 1.09 -0.73
N ILE A 148 17.48 1.55 0.49
CA ILE A 148 18.82 1.98 0.88
C ILE A 148 19.48 0.88 1.73
N ALA A 149 20.43 0.17 1.15
CA ALA A 149 21.23 -0.83 1.85
C ALA A 149 22.58 -0.24 2.34
N GLU A 150 23.29 -0.99 3.17
CA GLU A 150 24.63 -0.64 3.62
C GLU A 150 25.62 -0.58 2.44
N GLY A 151 26.70 0.20 2.59
CA GLY A 151 27.68 0.46 1.52
C GLY A 151 27.16 1.31 0.35
N ASN A 152 25.86 1.58 0.25
CA ASN A 152 25.26 2.44 -0.79
C ASN A 152 25.69 3.90 -0.59
N TYR A 153 25.65 4.71 -1.66
CA TYR A 153 25.94 6.14 -1.57
C TYR A 153 24.64 6.96 -1.59
N VAL A 154 24.46 7.83 -0.60
CA VAL A 154 23.26 8.68 -0.49
C VAL A 154 23.67 10.15 -0.36
N ARG A 155 23.06 10.99 -1.20
CA ARG A 155 23.30 12.44 -1.27
C ARG A 155 22.04 13.21 -0.88
N SER A 156 22.11 13.99 0.19
CA SER A 156 20.97 14.76 0.71
C SER A 156 21.40 16.09 1.36
N THR A 157 20.44 16.99 1.61
CA THR A 157 20.66 18.24 2.34
C THR A 157 20.55 18.02 3.85
N THR A 158 21.56 18.43 4.62
CA THR A 158 21.50 18.49 6.09
C THR A 158 21.98 19.83 6.63
N ILE A 159 21.82 20.03 7.94
CA ILE A 159 22.23 21.24 8.66
C ILE A 159 23.34 20.86 9.63
N ARG A 160 24.55 21.37 9.43
CA ARG A 160 25.71 21.14 10.31
C ARG A 160 25.99 22.37 11.15
N LYS A 161 26.32 22.18 12.43
CA LYS A 161 26.92 23.22 13.27
C LYS A 161 28.41 23.28 12.95
N VAL A 162 28.87 24.37 12.36
CA VAL A 162 30.28 24.62 12.05
C VAL A 162 30.83 25.55 13.11
N GLN A 163 31.96 25.19 13.72
CA GLN A 163 32.71 26.06 14.62
C GLN A 163 33.84 26.72 13.82
N ASN A 164 33.80 28.05 13.74
CA ASN A 164 34.84 28.85 13.12
C ASN A 164 35.62 29.56 14.23
N GLU A 165 36.91 29.25 14.35
CA GLU A 165 37.83 29.97 15.21
C GLU A 165 38.37 31.20 14.47
N SER A 166 38.18 32.37 15.06
CA SER A 166 38.71 33.63 14.51
C SER A 166 40.18 33.79 14.88
N ALA A 167 40.95 34.55 14.08
CA ALA A 167 42.37 34.83 14.36
C ALA A 167 42.62 35.53 15.72
N THR A 168 41.57 36.07 16.35
CA THR A 168 41.55 36.65 17.70
C THR A 168 41.26 35.64 18.82
N GLY A 169 41.19 34.33 18.52
CA GLY A 169 40.94 33.25 19.49
C GLY A 169 39.48 33.07 19.91
N SER A 170 38.54 33.85 19.37
CA SER A 170 37.11 33.67 19.61
C SER A 170 36.51 32.59 18.69
N SER A 171 35.91 31.56 19.29
CA SER A 171 35.15 30.55 18.57
C SER A 171 33.70 31.00 18.37
N THR A 172 33.25 30.99 17.12
CA THR A 172 31.87 31.30 16.73
C THR A 172 31.23 30.07 16.12
N SER A 173 29.93 29.83 16.36
CA SER A 173 29.27 28.62 15.87
C SER A 173 28.04 28.92 15.02
N ASN A 174 28.14 28.67 13.71
CA ASN A 174 27.08 28.91 12.74
C ASN A 174 26.41 27.59 12.33
N ARG A 175 25.10 27.63 12.06
CA ARG A 175 24.35 26.49 11.49
C ARG A 175 24.28 26.68 9.98
N VAL A 176 24.96 25.83 9.22
CA VAL A 176 25.04 25.91 7.76
C VAL A 176 24.27 24.74 7.15
N ARG A 177 23.42 25.01 6.14
CA ARG A 177 22.78 23.96 5.33
C ARG A 177 23.74 23.55 4.22
N THR A 178 24.04 22.26 4.12
CA THR A 178 25.02 21.69 3.19
C THR A 178 24.44 20.46 2.50
N VAL A 179 24.86 20.19 1.26
CA VAL A 179 24.63 18.89 0.62
C VAL A 179 25.82 18.00 0.94
N LEU A 180 25.57 16.79 1.43
CA LEU A 180 26.60 15.80 1.73
C LEU A 180 26.27 14.49 1.03
N THR A 181 27.32 13.79 0.61
CA THR A 181 27.25 12.48 -0.06
C THR A 181 27.95 11.49 0.83
N ILE A 182 27.17 10.70 1.59
CA ILE A 182 27.70 9.69 2.51
C ILE A 182 27.75 8.32 1.82
N GLN A 183 28.69 7.49 2.25
CA GLN A 183 28.54 6.05 2.18
C GLN A 183 27.82 5.58 3.44
N VAL A 184 26.72 4.84 3.28
CA VAL A 184 25.88 4.36 4.38
C VAL A 184 26.59 3.23 5.13
N GLU A 185 26.68 3.36 6.46
CA GLU A 185 27.15 2.31 7.38
C GLU A 185 26.02 1.70 8.22
N SER A 186 24.96 2.45 8.54
CA SER A 186 23.76 1.90 9.19
C SER A 186 22.51 2.71 8.85
N VAL A 187 21.36 2.04 8.91
CA VAL A 187 20.06 2.55 8.46
C VAL A 187 19.02 2.37 9.58
N ASP A 188 18.67 3.46 10.27
CA ASP A 188 17.71 3.45 11.37
C ASP A 188 16.35 4.03 10.91
N PHE A 189 15.26 3.28 11.03
CA PHE A 189 13.90 3.74 10.70
C PHE A 189 12.99 3.77 11.93
N ASP A 190 12.41 4.94 12.22
CA ASP A 190 11.39 5.10 13.25
C ASP A 190 10.00 4.93 12.65
N THR A 191 9.31 3.83 12.99
CA THR A 191 7.98 3.49 12.47
C THR A 191 6.87 4.41 12.97
N GLN A 192 7.05 5.10 14.11
CA GLN A 192 6.02 5.99 14.66
C GLN A 192 6.18 7.41 14.13
N ALA A 193 7.42 7.93 14.12
CA ALA A 193 7.76 9.23 13.56
C ALA A 193 7.83 9.24 12.03
N CYS A 194 7.96 8.07 11.38
CA CYS A 194 8.18 7.90 9.95
C CYS A 194 9.45 8.62 9.45
N VAL A 195 10.50 8.64 10.28
CA VAL A 195 11.79 9.29 10.00
C VAL A 195 12.85 8.23 9.73
N LEU A 196 13.62 8.42 8.66
CA LEU A 196 14.72 7.56 8.23
C LEU A 196 16.05 8.27 8.50
N ARG A 197 16.91 7.67 9.31
CA ARG A 197 18.26 8.17 9.60
C ARG A 197 19.30 7.28 8.96
N LEU A 198 20.25 7.90 8.26
CA LEU A 198 21.35 7.21 7.60
C LEU A 198 22.67 7.65 8.23
N LYS A 199 23.33 6.77 8.95
CA LYS A 199 24.67 7.00 9.50
C LYS A 199 25.71 6.63 8.44
N GLY A 200 26.75 7.45 8.28
CA GLY A 200 27.80 7.12 7.31
C GLY A 200 29.01 8.05 7.32
N ARG A 201 29.95 7.79 6.41
CA ARG A 201 31.15 8.62 6.19
C ARG A 201 30.98 9.47 4.95
N ASN A 202 31.39 10.74 5.01
CA ASN A 202 31.36 11.65 3.88
C ASN A 202 32.43 11.28 2.81
N VAL A 203 32.00 11.08 1.56
CA VAL A 203 32.82 10.53 0.45
C VAL A 203 33.33 11.62 -0.50
N GLN A 204 32.59 12.73 -0.61
CA GLN A 204 32.94 13.87 -1.45
C GLN A 204 33.43 15.03 -0.59
N GLU A 205 34.44 15.76 -1.05
CA GLU A 205 34.93 16.92 -0.31
C GLU A 205 33.85 18.01 -0.20
N ASN A 206 33.80 18.68 0.96
CA ASN A 206 32.88 19.78 1.19
C ASN A 206 33.58 20.83 2.07
N GLN A 207 33.34 22.11 1.76
CA GLN A 207 33.88 23.28 2.46
C GLN A 207 33.74 23.21 3.99
N TYR A 208 32.74 22.50 4.50
CA TYR A 208 32.43 22.39 5.93
C TYR A 208 32.62 20.98 6.52
N VAL A 209 32.99 19.97 5.71
CA VAL A 209 33.08 18.57 6.12
C VAL A 209 34.28 17.89 5.47
N LYS A 210 35.22 17.43 6.30
CA LYS A 210 36.40 16.67 5.85
C LYS A 210 35.99 15.35 5.17
N MET A 211 36.79 14.90 4.22
CA MET A 211 36.71 13.54 3.66
C MET A 211 36.77 12.49 4.77
N GLY A 212 35.97 11.42 4.66
CA GLY A 212 35.89 10.33 5.64
C GLY A 212 35.22 10.69 6.97
N ALA A 213 34.83 11.96 7.21
CA ALA A 213 34.21 12.36 8.46
C ALA A 213 32.81 11.75 8.60
N TYR A 214 32.52 11.26 9.81
CA TYR A 214 31.20 10.76 10.18
C TYR A 214 30.13 11.85 10.18
N HIS A 215 28.94 11.49 9.70
CA HIS A 215 27.75 12.33 9.70
C HIS A 215 26.48 11.45 9.64
N THR A 216 25.37 11.97 10.16
CA THR A 216 24.04 11.34 10.04
C THR A 216 23.16 12.19 9.12
N LEU A 217 22.62 11.59 8.07
CA LEU A 217 21.56 12.20 7.26
C LEU A 217 20.21 11.81 7.84
N ASP A 218 19.52 12.75 8.49
CA ASP A 218 18.08 12.65 8.70
C ASP A 218 17.38 12.95 7.36
N LEU A 219 16.66 11.97 6.80
CA LEU A 219 15.76 12.20 5.66
C LEU A 219 14.41 12.73 6.17
N GLU A 220 13.88 13.72 5.46
CA GLU A 220 12.62 14.38 5.77
C GLU A 220 11.69 14.32 4.54
N VAL A 221 10.39 14.18 4.79
CA VAL A 221 9.34 14.27 3.78
C VAL A 221 9.42 15.62 3.04
N ASN A 222 9.09 15.62 1.74
CA ASN A 222 9.21 16.72 0.79
C ASN A 222 10.65 17.24 0.57
N ARG A 223 11.69 16.44 0.88
CA ARG A 223 13.08 16.73 0.50
C ARG A 223 13.65 15.72 -0.48
N LYS A 224 14.18 16.23 -1.59
CA LYS A 224 14.86 15.40 -2.58
C LYS A 224 16.17 14.81 -2.04
N PHE A 225 16.36 13.51 -2.26
CA PHE A 225 17.61 12.80 -2.01
C PHE A 225 18.00 11.98 -3.25
N THR A 226 19.29 11.74 -3.45
CA THR A 226 19.80 10.92 -4.56
C THR A 226 20.46 9.67 -3.97
N VAL A 227 20.05 8.49 -4.44
CA VAL A 227 20.67 7.20 -4.12
C VAL A 227 21.47 6.73 -5.32
N THR A 228 22.71 6.31 -5.10
CA THR A 228 23.55 5.64 -6.09
C THR A 228 23.89 4.24 -5.59
N LYS A 229 23.45 3.23 -6.33
CA LYS A 229 23.63 1.80 -6.03
C LYS A 229 23.55 0.97 -7.32
N THR A 230 23.76 -0.34 -7.21
CA THR A 230 23.26 -1.29 -8.21
C THR A 230 21.74 -1.40 -8.05
N TRP A 231 20.99 -1.37 -9.14
CA TRP A 231 19.53 -1.47 -9.11
C TRP A 231 19.10 -2.85 -9.59
N ASP A 232 18.42 -3.58 -8.71
CA ASP A 232 17.77 -4.86 -9.03
C ASP A 232 16.37 -4.59 -9.62
N SER A 233 15.82 -5.54 -10.39
CA SER A 233 14.46 -5.42 -10.95
C SER A 233 13.41 -5.15 -9.86
N VAL A 234 13.51 -5.86 -8.73
CA VAL A 234 12.67 -5.71 -7.52
C VAL A 234 12.74 -4.30 -6.93
N ASP A 235 13.88 -3.61 -7.03
CA ASP A 235 14.02 -2.24 -6.52
C ASP A 235 13.40 -1.21 -7.46
N LEU A 236 13.40 -1.46 -8.78
CA LEU A 236 12.70 -0.62 -9.75
C LEU A 236 11.18 -0.79 -9.63
N ASP A 237 10.69 -2.03 -9.54
CA ASP A 237 9.29 -2.34 -9.23
C ASP A 237 8.83 -1.63 -7.95
N ARG A 238 9.67 -1.62 -6.90
CA ARG A 238 9.38 -0.94 -5.62
C ARG A 238 9.30 0.58 -5.76
N VAL A 239 10.10 1.19 -6.64
CA VAL A 239 10.03 2.64 -6.93
C VAL A 239 8.74 2.97 -7.68
N ASP A 240 8.39 2.21 -8.73
CA ASP A 240 7.20 2.53 -9.52
C ASP A 240 5.89 2.22 -8.77
N ASN A 241 5.85 1.20 -7.90
CA ASN A 241 4.71 0.99 -6.98
C ASN A 241 4.52 2.15 -5.99
N ALA A 242 5.58 2.82 -5.52
CA ALA A 242 5.47 4.00 -4.67
C ALA A 242 5.04 5.26 -5.45
N CYS A 243 5.37 5.31 -6.75
CA CYS A 243 4.99 6.39 -7.66
C CYS A 243 3.52 6.33 -8.11
N ASP A 244 2.81 5.21 -7.89
CA ASP A 244 1.41 5.04 -8.31
C ASP A 244 0.42 5.59 -7.25
N PRO A 245 -0.29 6.70 -7.54
CA PRO A 245 -1.27 7.25 -6.60
C PRO A 245 -2.56 6.40 -6.52
N ALA A 246 -2.82 5.49 -7.46
CA ALA A 246 -4.05 4.69 -7.46
C ALA A 246 -4.06 3.65 -6.32
N GLN A 247 -2.89 3.08 -6.00
CA GLN A 247 -2.74 2.11 -4.91
C GLN A 247 -2.81 2.75 -3.50
N ARG A 248 -2.65 4.07 -3.37
CA ARG A 248 -2.74 4.78 -2.08
C ARG A 248 -4.15 4.64 -1.51
N ALA A 249 -4.28 3.93 -0.39
CA ALA A 249 -5.59 3.44 0.09
C ALA A 249 -5.68 3.33 1.62
N ASP A 250 -5.58 4.46 2.33
CA ASP A 250 -5.69 4.50 3.79
C ASP A 250 -7.02 3.94 4.31
N VAL A 251 -6.93 2.96 5.21
CA VAL A 251 -8.05 2.35 5.95
C VAL A 251 -7.81 2.52 7.44
N ALA A 252 -8.70 3.24 8.12
CA ALA A 252 -8.65 3.30 9.58
C ALA A 252 -9.33 2.08 10.19
N ALA A 253 -8.73 1.46 11.20
CA ALA A 253 -9.28 0.32 11.89
C ALA A 253 -9.23 0.51 13.41
N VAL A 254 -10.39 0.51 14.06
CA VAL A 254 -10.57 0.61 15.51
C VAL A 254 -10.97 -0.77 16.02
N VAL A 255 -10.01 -1.49 16.59
CA VAL A 255 -10.27 -2.77 17.28
C VAL A 255 -10.49 -2.48 18.75
N MET A 256 -11.55 -3.04 19.34
CA MET A 256 -11.94 -2.73 20.72
C MET A 256 -12.54 -3.92 21.46
N GLN A 257 -12.35 -3.89 22.78
CA GLN A 257 -12.88 -4.79 23.80
C GLN A 257 -13.22 -3.94 25.04
N GLU A 258 -14.01 -4.47 25.98
CA GLU A 258 -14.31 -3.74 27.23
C GLU A 258 -13.02 -3.37 28.00
N GLY A 259 -12.64 -2.11 27.93
CA GLY A 259 -11.48 -1.53 28.63
C GLY A 259 -10.18 -1.48 27.82
N LEU A 260 -10.15 -1.98 26.58
CA LEU A 260 -8.97 -1.90 25.71
C LEU A 260 -9.36 -1.62 24.26
N ALA A 261 -8.73 -0.62 23.65
CA ALA A 261 -8.92 -0.31 22.24
C ALA A 261 -7.59 0.07 21.56
N HIS A 262 -7.45 -0.32 20.30
CA HIS A 262 -6.36 0.07 19.42
C HIS A 262 -6.94 0.84 18.22
N VAL A 263 -6.48 2.08 18.04
CA VAL A 263 -6.72 2.87 16.83
C VAL A 263 -5.53 2.68 15.92
N CYS A 264 -5.75 1.97 14.82
CA CYS A 264 -4.75 1.60 13.82
C CYS A 264 -5.06 2.28 12.49
N LEU A 265 -4.01 2.60 11.73
CA LEU A 265 -4.09 2.88 10.31
C LEU A 265 -3.49 1.68 9.58
N VAL A 266 -4.26 1.08 8.68
CA VAL A 266 -3.80 0.11 7.69
C VAL A 266 -3.47 0.93 6.44
N LEU A 267 -2.18 1.07 6.17
CA LEU A 267 -1.65 1.70 4.97
C LEU A 267 -1.28 0.62 3.95
N SER A 268 -0.91 1.02 2.73
CA SER A 268 -0.68 0.12 1.59
C SER A 268 0.46 -0.86 1.82
N SER A 269 1.49 -0.43 2.56
CA SER A 269 2.72 -1.18 2.87
C SER A 269 2.99 -1.34 4.38
N MET A 270 2.13 -0.89 5.30
CA MET A 270 2.37 -1.07 6.76
C MET A 270 1.11 -0.92 7.63
N THR A 271 1.13 -1.47 8.85
CA THR A 271 0.10 -1.24 9.87
C THR A 271 0.62 -0.45 11.07
N LEU A 272 0.18 0.81 11.19
CA LEU A 272 0.58 1.72 12.26
C LEU A 272 -0.47 1.79 13.37
N VAL A 273 -0.09 1.34 14.58
CA VAL A 273 -0.89 1.56 15.79
C VAL A 273 -0.68 3.01 16.25
N ARG A 274 -1.64 3.91 15.98
CA ARG A 274 -1.53 5.33 16.33
C ARG A 274 -1.90 5.62 17.78
N ALA A 275 -2.81 4.85 18.37
CA ALA A 275 -3.12 4.92 19.80
C ALA A 275 -3.50 3.56 20.39
N LYS A 276 -3.01 3.28 21.60
CA LYS A 276 -3.57 2.29 22.52
C LYS A 276 -4.30 3.02 23.64
N ILE A 277 -5.56 2.65 23.88
CA ILE A 277 -6.34 3.08 25.05
C ILE A 277 -6.50 1.87 25.95
N ASP A 278 -6.14 2.04 27.22
CA ASP A 278 -6.20 1.02 28.27
C ASP A 278 -6.88 1.64 29.49
N GLN A 279 -8.03 1.10 29.89
CA GLN A 279 -8.87 1.66 30.95
C GLN A 279 -9.58 0.55 31.73
N SER A 280 -9.30 0.48 33.03
CA SER A 280 -9.86 -0.54 33.93
C SER A 280 -11.36 -0.33 34.21
N ILE A 281 -12.23 -0.88 33.36
CA ILE A 281 -13.68 -0.86 33.55
C ILE A 281 -14.05 -1.78 34.75
N PRO A 282 -14.76 -1.27 35.78
CA PRO A 282 -15.10 -2.05 36.96
C PRO A 282 -16.19 -3.09 36.66
N ARG A 283 -15.89 -4.38 36.77
CA ARG A 283 -16.82 -5.49 36.43
C ARG A 283 -18.23 -5.28 37.00
N LYS A 284 -19.24 -5.50 36.14
CA LYS A 284 -20.67 -5.41 36.47
C LYS A 284 -21.02 -6.32 37.66
N ARG A 285 -21.28 -5.72 38.82
CA ARG A 285 -21.74 -6.37 40.05
C ARG A 285 -23.09 -5.82 40.48
N HIS A 286 -23.90 -6.63 41.15
CA HIS A 286 -25.15 -6.19 41.76
C HIS A 286 -24.88 -5.00 42.70
N GLY A 287 -25.68 -3.94 42.58
CA GLY A 287 -25.49 -2.66 43.30
C GLY A 287 -24.46 -1.68 42.70
N ASN A 288 -23.56 -2.08 41.79
CA ASN A 288 -22.49 -1.21 41.26
C ASN A 288 -22.62 -0.88 39.75
N ILE A 289 -23.80 -1.11 39.17
CA ILE A 289 -24.05 -1.03 37.71
C ILE A 289 -23.77 0.37 37.15
N GLY A 290 -24.23 1.44 37.82
CA GLY A 290 -24.03 2.82 37.38
C GLY A 290 -22.55 3.28 37.35
N ASN A 291 -21.63 2.56 38.00
CA ASN A 291 -20.20 2.82 37.91
C ASN A 291 -19.53 2.06 36.74
N TYR A 292 -20.09 0.91 36.33
CA TYR A 292 -19.70 0.23 35.09
C TYR A 292 -20.09 1.09 33.86
N GLU A 293 -21.33 1.57 33.81
CA GLU A 293 -21.84 2.42 32.71
C GLU A 293 -21.05 3.74 32.57
N LYS A 294 -20.73 4.41 33.69
CA LYS A 294 -19.86 5.60 33.70
C LYS A 294 -18.42 5.30 33.28
N GLY A 295 -17.92 4.09 33.54
CA GLY A 295 -16.61 3.64 33.06
C GLY A 295 -16.61 3.45 31.54
N LEU A 296 -17.63 2.76 31.02
CA LEU A 296 -17.81 2.47 29.60
C LEU A 296 -18.05 3.73 28.77
N GLN A 297 -18.84 4.70 29.27
CA GLN A 297 -18.99 6.01 28.61
C GLN A 297 -17.67 6.79 28.51
N LYS A 298 -16.86 6.82 29.57
CA LYS A 298 -15.52 7.45 29.53
C LYS A 298 -14.56 6.74 28.57
N PHE A 299 -14.64 5.42 28.49
CA PHE A 299 -13.86 4.63 27.54
C PHE A 299 -14.25 4.98 26.09
N PHE A 300 -15.54 5.04 25.77
CA PHE A 300 -16.01 5.48 24.45
C PHE A 300 -15.66 6.93 24.14
N GLU A 301 -15.70 7.83 25.12
CA GLU A 301 -15.24 9.22 24.95
C GLU A 301 -13.74 9.28 24.58
N ASN A 302 -12.90 8.52 25.29
CA ASN A 302 -11.47 8.41 25.00
C ASN A 302 -11.21 7.84 23.59
N VAL A 303 -11.95 6.80 23.18
CA VAL A 303 -11.84 6.21 21.83
C VAL A 303 -12.25 7.21 20.75
N MET A 304 -13.39 7.89 20.93
CA MET A 304 -13.85 8.93 19.99
C MET A 304 -12.82 10.07 19.87
N GLN A 305 -12.24 10.53 20.99
CA GLN A 305 -11.18 11.54 20.97
C GLN A 305 -9.92 11.07 20.24
N ALA A 306 -9.51 9.80 20.41
CA ALA A 306 -8.34 9.26 19.70
C ALA A 306 -8.59 9.10 18.19
N VAL A 307 -9.78 8.67 17.77
CA VAL A 307 -10.17 8.62 16.35
C VAL A 307 -10.09 10.02 15.74
N ILE A 308 -10.69 11.03 16.36
CA ILE A 308 -10.66 12.43 15.86
C ILE A 308 -9.22 13.00 15.78
N ARG A 309 -8.30 12.57 16.65
CA ARG A 309 -6.89 13.04 16.66
C ARG A 309 -5.99 12.34 15.64
N HIS A 310 -6.31 11.12 15.22
CA HIS A 310 -5.38 10.26 14.48
C HIS A 310 -5.90 9.76 13.12
N VAL A 311 -7.18 9.97 12.81
CA VAL A 311 -7.82 9.57 11.54
C VAL A 311 -8.19 10.83 10.75
N ASN A 312 -7.52 11.07 9.62
CA ASN A 312 -7.99 12.09 8.67
C ASN A 312 -9.09 11.49 7.79
N PHE A 313 -10.33 11.91 8.01
CA PHE A 313 -11.50 11.45 7.25
C PHE A 313 -11.51 11.90 5.78
N GLU A 314 -10.67 12.84 5.36
CA GLU A 314 -10.55 13.24 3.95
C GLU A 314 -9.81 12.16 3.14
N ILE A 315 -8.65 11.72 3.63
CA ILE A 315 -7.77 10.73 2.98
C ILE A 315 -8.34 9.31 3.11
N VAL A 316 -8.83 8.95 4.30
CA VAL A 316 -9.25 7.57 4.61
C VAL A 316 -10.47 7.15 3.81
N LYS A 317 -10.38 6.02 3.09
CA LYS A 317 -11.45 5.48 2.25
C LYS A 317 -12.60 4.91 3.10
N CYS A 318 -12.29 4.13 4.13
CA CYS A 318 -13.28 3.61 5.08
C CYS A 318 -12.71 3.46 6.52
N VAL A 319 -13.61 3.40 7.51
CA VAL A 319 -13.28 3.26 8.93
C VAL A 319 -13.93 2.00 9.49
N LEU A 320 -13.12 0.98 9.76
CA LEU A 320 -13.55 -0.28 10.36
C LEU A 320 -13.66 -0.12 11.88
N ILE A 321 -14.78 -0.55 12.46
CA ILE A 321 -14.99 -0.66 13.91
C ILE A 321 -15.26 -2.13 14.21
N ALA A 322 -14.37 -2.76 14.96
CA ALA A 322 -14.35 -4.20 15.20
C ALA A 322 -14.34 -4.52 16.69
N SER A 323 -15.20 -5.45 17.11
CA SER A 323 -15.24 -5.92 18.49
C SER A 323 -15.78 -7.35 18.60
N PRO A 324 -15.46 -8.07 19.69
CA PRO A 324 -16.24 -9.21 20.14
C PRO A 324 -17.60 -8.71 20.65
N GLY A 325 -18.67 -9.38 20.23
CA GLY A 325 -20.05 -9.03 20.61
C GLY A 325 -20.46 -7.60 20.24
N PHE A 326 -21.31 -7.01 21.10
CA PHE A 326 -22.08 -5.79 20.81
C PHE A 326 -21.35 -4.46 21.08
N VAL A 327 -20.08 -4.47 21.48
CA VAL A 327 -19.36 -3.26 21.93
C VAL A 327 -19.25 -2.23 20.79
N LYS A 328 -18.97 -2.68 19.56
CA LYS A 328 -18.94 -1.86 18.34
C LYS A 328 -20.24 -1.12 18.05
N GLU A 329 -21.40 -1.74 18.30
CA GLU A 329 -22.73 -1.17 18.05
C GLU A 329 -23.03 -0.09 19.09
N GLN A 330 -22.77 -0.40 20.37
CA GLN A 330 -22.90 0.57 21.46
C GLN A 330 -21.96 1.77 21.29
N PHE A 331 -20.73 1.55 20.81
CA PHE A 331 -19.79 2.62 20.50
C PHE A 331 -20.24 3.47 19.30
N PHE A 332 -20.71 2.84 18.22
CA PHE A 332 -21.22 3.52 17.03
C PHE A 332 -22.41 4.43 17.37
N ASP A 333 -23.40 3.91 18.11
CA ASP A 333 -24.54 4.70 18.57
C ASP A 333 -24.12 5.83 19.52
N TYR A 334 -23.21 5.57 20.47
CA TYR A 334 -22.66 6.60 21.35
C TYR A 334 -21.93 7.70 20.57
N MET A 335 -21.10 7.33 19.59
CA MET A 335 -20.34 8.25 18.74
C MET A 335 -21.27 9.16 17.94
N PHE A 336 -22.34 8.64 17.33
CA PHE A 336 -23.30 9.48 16.61
C PHE A 336 -24.17 10.32 17.55
N GLN A 337 -24.59 9.79 18.71
CA GLN A 337 -25.28 10.59 19.73
C GLN A 337 -24.42 11.73 20.26
N GLN A 338 -23.10 11.54 20.37
CA GLN A 338 -22.18 12.57 20.84
C GLN A 338 -21.80 13.56 19.73
N ALA A 339 -21.66 13.10 18.48
CA ALA A 339 -21.49 13.97 17.31
C ALA A 339 -22.68 14.93 17.14
N LEU A 340 -23.92 14.45 17.34
CA LEU A 340 -25.15 15.26 17.32
C LEU A 340 -25.27 16.25 18.50
N LYS A 341 -24.65 15.98 19.66
CA LYS A 341 -24.62 16.94 20.79
C LYS A 341 -23.52 17.99 20.65
N THR A 342 -22.56 17.76 19.76
CA THR A 342 -21.34 18.56 19.57
C THR A 342 -21.32 19.25 18.20
N ASP A 343 -22.37 19.05 17.38
CA ASP A 343 -22.49 19.48 15.97
C ASP A 343 -21.24 19.22 15.12
N ASN A 344 -20.54 18.11 15.38
CA ASN A 344 -19.27 17.79 14.73
C ASN A 344 -19.49 17.21 13.32
N LYS A 345 -19.60 18.13 12.35
CA LYS A 345 -19.81 17.87 10.92
C LYS A 345 -18.93 16.75 10.36
N LEU A 346 -17.64 16.71 10.70
CA LEU A 346 -16.68 15.71 10.19
C LEU A 346 -17.14 14.26 10.41
N LEU A 347 -17.82 13.97 11.53
CA LEU A 347 -18.36 12.63 11.81
C LEU A 347 -19.72 12.39 11.16
N LEU A 348 -20.55 13.43 11.05
CA LEU A 348 -21.91 13.35 10.49
C LEU A 348 -21.86 13.15 8.96
N ASP A 349 -21.04 13.95 8.28
CA ASP A 349 -20.86 13.92 6.83
C ASP A 349 -20.24 12.59 6.37
N ASN A 350 -19.27 12.06 7.14
CA ASN A 350 -18.59 10.80 6.84
C ASN A 350 -19.31 9.54 7.37
N LYS A 351 -20.58 9.63 7.77
CA LYS A 351 -21.33 8.48 8.34
C LYS A 351 -21.29 7.22 7.46
N GLY A 352 -21.29 7.37 6.14
CA GLY A 352 -21.22 6.26 5.18
C GLY A 352 -19.86 5.52 5.10
N LYS A 353 -18.78 6.11 5.64
CA LYS A 353 -17.44 5.49 5.66
C LYS A 353 -17.27 4.45 6.77
N PHE A 354 -18.11 4.48 7.81
CA PHE A 354 -17.99 3.58 8.96
C PHE A 354 -18.56 2.18 8.70
N LEU A 355 -17.86 1.15 9.17
CA LEU A 355 -18.19 -0.26 8.99
C LEU A 355 -18.11 -1.04 10.30
N LEU A 356 -19.15 -1.82 10.61
CA LEU A 356 -19.19 -2.67 11.81
C LEU A 356 -18.77 -4.10 11.46
N VAL A 357 -17.66 -4.57 12.03
CA VAL A 357 -17.04 -5.87 11.72
C VAL A 357 -17.03 -6.76 12.97
N HIS A 358 -17.03 -8.08 12.82
CA HIS A 358 -16.73 -8.98 13.95
C HIS A 358 -15.21 -9.00 14.22
N ALA A 359 -14.83 -9.17 15.48
CA ALA A 359 -13.49 -9.58 15.86
C ALA A 359 -13.57 -10.50 17.08
N SER A 360 -12.76 -11.54 17.13
CA SER A 360 -12.59 -12.42 18.30
C SER A 360 -12.03 -11.70 19.54
N SER A 361 -11.31 -10.59 19.36
CA SER A 361 -10.53 -9.95 20.42
C SER A 361 -10.32 -8.44 20.21
N GLY A 362 -9.80 -7.75 21.23
CA GLY A 362 -9.53 -6.30 21.20
C GLY A 362 -8.14 -5.90 20.67
N PHE A 363 -7.22 -6.85 20.48
CA PHE A 363 -5.80 -6.59 20.21
C PHE A 363 -5.44 -6.54 18.71
N LYS A 364 -4.19 -6.15 18.39
CA LYS A 364 -3.65 -6.04 17.01
C LYS A 364 -3.91 -7.28 16.15
N HIS A 365 -3.73 -8.49 16.68
CA HIS A 365 -3.90 -9.75 15.91
C HIS A 365 -5.29 -9.89 15.27
N SER A 366 -6.32 -9.35 15.92
CA SER A 366 -7.71 -9.37 15.43
C SER A 366 -7.92 -8.56 14.14
N LEU A 367 -6.99 -7.67 13.76
CA LEU A 367 -7.01 -7.01 12.46
C LEU A 367 -6.98 -8.01 11.30
N ARG A 368 -6.36 -9.20 11.47
CA ARG A 368 -6.35 -10.23 10.42
C ARG A 368 -7.77 -10.71 10.10
N GLU A 369 -8.49 -11.17 11.12
CA GLU A 369 -9.89 -11.64 11.01
C GLU A 369 -10.80 -10.56 10.41
N VAL A 370 -10.61 -9.31 10.83
CA VAL A 370 -11.36 -8.14 10.34
C VAL A 370 -11.14 -7.92 8.84
N LEU A 371 -9.89 -7.93 8.38
CA LEU A 371 -9.54 -7.73 6.97
C LEU A 371 -9.98 -8.90 6.08
N THR A 372 -9.85 -10.14 6.56
CA THR A 372 -10.33 -11.35 5.88
C THR A 372 -11.85 -11.35 5.65
N SER A 373 -12.63 -10.68 6.51
CA SER A 373 -14.09 -10.79 6.44
C SER A 373 -14.69 -10.29 5.11
N PRO A 374 -15.64 -11.03 4.48
CA PRO A 374 -16.07 -10.75 3.10
C PRO A 374 -16.79 -9.41 2.93
N ALA A 375 -17.46 -8.91 3.98
CA ALA A 375 -18.10 -7.60 4.00
C ALA A 375 -17.10 -6.42 4.00
N VAL A 376 -15.86 -6.69 4.44
CA VAL A 376 -14.73 -5.76 4.40
C VAL A 376 -14.00 -5.88 3.06
N MET A 377 -13.67 -7.11 2.64
CA MET A 377 -13.07 -7.39 1.32
C MET A 377 -13.86 -6.80 0.15
N ALA A 378 -15.19 -6.90 0.15
CA ALA A 378 -16.05 -6.33 -0.90
C ALA A 378 -16.01 -4.79 -1.00
N LYS A 379 -15.45 -4.10 0.00
CA LYS A 379 -15.21 -2.64 0.01
C LYS A 379 -13.73 -2.26 -0.03
N LEU A 380 -12.83 -3.24 -0.04
CA LEU A 380 -11.38 -3.08 -0.06
C LEU A 380 -10.70 -3.84 -1.22
N ALA A 381 -11.48 -4.32 -2.18
CA ALA A 381 -10.99 -5.04 -3.36
C ALA A 381 -9.90 -4.27 -4.12
N ASP A 382 -10.00 -2.93 -4.15
CA ASP A 382 -9.05 -2.02 -4.80
C ASP A 382 -7.81 -1.69 -3.94
N THR A 383 -7.50 -2.48 -2.91
CA THR A 383 -6.38 -2.23 -1.98
C THR A 383 -5.35 -3.36 -1.97
N LYS A 384 -4.06 -3.01 -2.01
CA LYS A 384 -2.95 -3.99 -1.98
C LYS A 384 -3.02 -4.92 -0.77
N ALA A 385 -3.35 -4.38 0.41
CA ALA A 385 -3.50 -5.14 1.66
C ALA A 385 -4.56 -6.26 1.55
N ALA A 386 -5.69 -6.02 0.87
CA ALA A 386 -6.68 -7.06 0.62
C ALA A 386 -6.14 -8.18 -0.31
N GLY A 387 -5.36 -7.81 -1.32
CA GLY A 387 -4.67 -8.78 -2.20
C GLY A 387 -3.65 -9.64 -1.47
N GLU A 388 -2.89 -9.06 -0.53
CA GLU A 388 -1.96 -9.77 0.35
C GLU A 388 -2.69 -10.74 1.30
N VAL A 389 -3.71 -10.25 2.03
CA VAL A 389 -4.49 -11.07 2.97
C VAL A 389 -5.17 -12.25 2.25
N LYS A 390 -5.74 -12.01 1.07
CA LYS A 390 -6.36 -13.07 0.25
C LYS A 390 -5.35 -14.12 -0.21
N ALA A 391 -4.12 -13.73 -0.57
CA ALA A 391 -3.09 -14.69 -0.98
C ALA A 391 -2.69 -15.63 0.16
N LEU A 392 -2.48 -15.10 1.37
CA LEU A 392 -2.20 -15.93 2.55
C LEU A 392 -3.41 -16.78 2.98
N GLU A 393 -4.64 -16.27 2.89
CA GLU A 393 -5.85 -17.07 3.13
C GLU A 393 -5.96 -18.23 2.13
N THR A 394 -5.68 -17.98 0.85
CA THR A 394 -5.67 -19.01 -0.20
C THR A 394 -4.61 -20.07 0.12
N PHE A 395 -3.38 -19.66 0.47
CA PHE A 395 -2.31 -20.57 0.90
C PHE A 395 -2.73 -21.44 2.11
N TYR A 396 -3.24 -20.84 3.19
CA TYR A 396 -3.72 -21.60 4.35
C TYR A 396 -4.92 -22.51 4.03
N SER A 397 -5.72 -22.18 3.02
CA SER A 397 -6.77 -23.07 2.51
C SER A 397 -6.19 -24.25 1.72
N MET A 398 -5.16 -24.04 0.88
CA MET A 398 -4.49 -25.10 0.14
C MET A 398 -3.84 -26.11 1.10
N LEU A 399 -3.13 -25.65 2.15
CA LEU A 399 -2.55 -26.53 3.19
C LEU A 399 -3.61 -27.40 3.90
N GLN A 400 -4.89 -26.99 3.91
CA GLN A 400 -5.98 -27.73 4.55
C GLN A 400 -6.68 -28.71 3.59
N SER A 401 -6.56 -28.53 2.27
CA SER A 401 -7.23 -29.36 1.26
C SER A 401 -6.29 -30.28 0.49
N GLU A 402 -5.13 -29.78 0.10
CA GLU A 402 -4.19 -30.38 -0.86
C GLU A 402 -2.74 -29.91 -0.50
N PRO A 403 -2.06 -30.54 0.47
CA PRO A 403 -0.76 -30.06 0.99
C PRO A 403 0.33 -30.02 -0.09
N GLU A 404 0.34 -31.04 -0.97
CA GLU A 404 1.22 -31.23 -2.13
C GLU A 404 1.30 -30.03 -3.11
N LYS A 405 0.48 -28.97 -2.93
CA LYS A 405 0.47 -27.75 -3.75
C LYS A 405 1.01 -26.50 -3.05
N ALA A 406 1.40 -26.55 -1.78
CA ALA A 406 1.62 -25.33 -1.00
C ALA A 406 2.82 -25.44 -0.04
N PHE A 407 4.00 -25.06 -0.56
CA PHE A 407 5.30 -25.24 0.07
C PHE A 407 5.84 -23.94 0.70
N TYR A 408 6.77 -24.08 1.65
CA TYR A 408 7.41 -22.95 2.34
C TYR A 408 8.88 -23.22 2.69
N GLY A 409 9.69 -22.17 2.74
CA GLY A 409 11.15 -22.30 2.85
C GLY A 409 11.85 -22.42 1.49
N LEU A 410 13.16 -22.14 1.50
CA LEU A 410 13.91 -21.91 0.26
C LEU A 410 14.13 -23.18 -0.58
N LYS A 411 14.62 -24.27 0.05
CA LYS A 411 14.92 -25.54 -0.65
C LYS A 411 13.73 -26.04 -1.48
N GLN A 412 12.53 -26.05 -0.90
CA GLN A 412 11.30 -26.50 -1.58
C GLN A 412 10.88 -25.58 -2.73
N VAL A 413 10.95 -24.25 -2.53
CA VAL A 413 10.52 -23.27 -3.54
C VAL A 413 11.51 -23.16 -4.71
N GLU A 414 12.81 -23.39 -4.48
CA GLU A 414 13.80 -23.52 -5.56
C GLU A 414 13.49 -24.74 -6.44
N LYS A 415 13.29 -25.93 -5.86
CA LYS A 415 12.90 -27.16 -6.60
C LYS A 415 11.56 -26.99 -7.36
N ALA A 416 10.56 -26.41 -6.72
CA ALA A 416 9.26 -26.13 -7.37
C ALA A 416 9.35 -25.10 -8.52
N ASN A 417 10.35 -24.21 -8.50
CA ASN A 417 10.64 -23.28 -9.59
C ASN A 417 11.41 -23.96 -10.74
N GLU A 418 12.34 -24.88 -10.45
CA GLU A 418 13.00 -25.70 -11.49
C GLU A 418 11.98 -26.53 -12.30
N ALA A 419 10.96 -27.07 -11.64
CA ALA A 419 9.83 -27.74 -12.27
C ALA A 419 8.75 -26.79 -12.84
N GLN A 420 8.96 -25.46 -12.79
CA GLN A 420 8.06 -24.40 -13.28
C GLN A 420 6.61 -24.48 -12.77
N ALA A 421 6.43 -25.04 -11.57
CA ALA A 421 5.12 -25.35 -10.98
C ALA A 421 4.44 -24.15 -10.32
N VAL A 422 5.21 -23.10 -9.96
CA VAL A 422 4.75 -21.96 -9.15
C VAL A 422 3.64 -21.16 -9.86
N GLU A 423 2.50 -20.99 -9.18
CA GLU A 423 1.43 -20.08 -9.57
C GLU A 423 1.59 -18.71 -8.88
N VAL A 424 1.75 -18.71 -7.55
CA VAL A 424 1.89 -17.49 -6.73
C VAL A 424 3.07 -17.66 -5.78
N LEU A 425 4.07 -16.79 -5.93
CA LEU A 425 5.23 -16.69 -5.04
C LEU A 425 5.00 -15.58 -4.00
N MET A 426 5.20 -15.90 -2.73
CA MET A 426 5.02 -14.98 -1.61
C MET A 426 6.33 -14.82 -0.84
N ILE A 427 6.90 -13.61 -0.82
CA ILE A 427 8.17 -13.32 -0.15
C ILE A 427 8.04 -12.10 0.78
N SER A 428 8.60 -12.18 1.98
CA SER A 428 8.67 -11.07 2.92
C SER A 428 9.83 -10.11 2.60
N ASP A 429 9.59 -8.80 2.72
CA ASP A 429 10.56 -7.75 2.37
C ASP A 429 11.82 -7.76 3.24
N ALA A 430 11.74 -8.28 4.46
CA ALA A 430 12.86 -8.40 5.40
C ALA A 430 14.02 -9.26 4.88
N LEU A 431 13.75 -10.27 4.05
CA LEU A 431 14.79 -11.14 3.49
C LEU A 431 15.75 -10.40 2.54
N PHE A 432 15.29 -9.33 1.88
CA PHE A 432 16.13 -8.49 1.02
C PHE A 432 17.01 -7.49 1.80
N ARG A 433 16.85 -7.41 3.12
CA ARG A 433 17.63 -6.57 4.05
C ARG A 433 18.74 -7.32 4.79
N GLY A 434 18.88 -8.63 4.59
CA GLY A 434 20.01 -9.39 5.16
C GLY A 434 21.35 -8.86 4.64
N CYS A 435 22.37 -8.83 5.50
CA CYS A 435 23.72 -8.34 5.15
C CYS A 435 24.43 -9.21 4.10
N ASP A 436 23.93 -10.42 3.87
CA ASP A 436 24.49 -11.38 2.93
C ASP A 436 24.06 -11.11 1.48
N VAL A 437 25.00 -10.61 0.69
CA VAL A 437 24.82 -10.31 -0.74
C VAL A 437 24.46 -11.53 -1.61
N PRO A 438 25.06 -12.74 -1.45
CA PRO A 438 24.71 -13.89 -2.27
C PRO A 438 23.27 -14.42 -2.04
N THR A 439 22.76 -14.50 -0.81
CA THR A 439 21.35 -14.90 -0.57
C THR A 439 20.37 -13.91 -1.17
N ARG A 440 20.59 -12.59 -1.02
CA ARG A 440 19.79 -11.57 -1.73
C ARG A 440 19.75 -11.83 -3.24
N LYS A 441 20.89 -12.19 -3.85
CA LYS A 441 20.94 -12.52 -5.29
C LYS A 441 20.14 -13.77 -5.64
N ARG A 442 20.19 -14.84 -4.83
CA ARG A 442 19.32 -16.04 -5.03
C ARG A 442 17.84 -15.65 -5.08
N TYR A 443 17.38 -14.83 -4.12
CA TYR A 443 15.99 -14.38 -4.09
C TYR A 443 15.59 -13.50 -5.29
N VAL A 444 16.50 -12.66 -5.81
CA VAL A 444 16.25 -11.88 -7.04
C VAL A 444 16.15 -12.81 -8.26
N THR A 445 17.09 -13.75 -8.43
CA THR A 445 17.05 -14.74 -9.53
C THR A 445 15.79 -15.61 -9.47
N LEU A 446 15.37 -16.04 -8.27
CA LEU A 446 14.13 -16.80 -8.07
C LEU A 446 12.88 -15.99 -8.47
N ILE A 447 12.81 -14.71 -8.10
CA ILE A 447 11.71 -13.82 -8.53
C ILE A 447 11.69 -13.65 -10.05
N GLU A 448 12.86 -13.47 -10.67
CA GLU A 448 12.97 -13.32 -12.13
C GLU A 448 12.56 -14.60 -12.86
N SER A 449 12.98 -15.78 -12.37
CA SER A 449 12.61 -17.09 -12.91
C SER A 449 11.11 -17.41 -12.78
N VAL A 450 10.47 -17.06 -11.66
CA VAL A 450 9.01 -17.21 -11.50
C VAL A 450 8.24 -16.25 -12.40
N LYS A 451 8.71 -14.99 -12.56
CA LYS A 451 8.12 -14.03 -13.52
C LYS A 451 8.23 -14.53 -14.96
N GLU A 452 9.38 -15.07 -15.37
CA GLU A 452 9.58 -15.68 -16.70
C GLU A 452 8.70 -16.91 -16.91
N SER A 453 8.47 -17.70 -15.86
CA SER A 453 7.54 -18.84 -15.85
C SER A 453 6.05 -18.44 -15.77
N GLY A 454 5.75 -17.13 -15.77
CA GLY A 454 4.40 -16.59 -15.74
C GLY A 454 3.66 -16.74 -14.40
N GLY A 455 4.39 -16.85 -13.29
CA GLY A 455 3.82 -16.84 -11.93
C GLY A 455 3.63 -15.41 -11.40
N GLU A 456 2.65 -15.22 -10.51
CA GLU A 456 2.42 -13.95 -9.82
C GLU A 456 3.35 -13.83 -8.61
N VAL A 457 4.12 -12.74 -8.50
CA VAL A 457 5.02 -12.50 -7.36
C VAL A 457 4.44 -11.43 -6.44
N LYS A 458 4.19 -11.79 -5.18
CA LYS A 458 3.67 -10.89 -4.13
C LYS A 458 4.72 -10.66 -3.04
N ILE A 459 5.16 -9.40 -2.92
CA ILE A 459 6.11 -8.96 -1.90
C ILE A 459 5.34 -8.35 -0.72
N PHE A 460 5.42 -9.05 0.41
CA PHE A 460 4.76 -8.72 1.67
C PHE A 460 5.65 -7.82 2.53
N SER A 461 5.06 -6.84 3.21
CA SER A 461 5.79 -5.99 4.16
C SER A 461 5.81 -6.61 5.55
N SER A 462 6.99 -6.73 6.17
CA SER A 462 7.18 -7.20 7.54
C SER A 462 6.49 -6.32 8.61
N LEU A 463 6.08 -5.09 8.26
CA LEU A 463 5.30 -4.21 9.14
C LEU A 463 3.78 -4.33 8.95
N HIS A 464 3.31 -5.22 8.06
CA HIS A 464 1.91 -5.58 7.92
C HIS A 464 1.60 -6.92 8.60
N VAL A 465 0.36 -7.09 9.07
CA VAL A 465 -0.11 -8.29 9.79
C VAL A 465 -0.03 -9.55 8.90
N SER A 466 -0.08 -9.39 7.58
CA SER A 466 0.21 -10.43 6.58
C SER A 466 1.68 -10.89 6.66
N GLY A 467 2.62 -9.95 6.54
CA GLY A 467 4.06 -10.22 6.57
C GLY A 467 4.55 -10.74 7.93
N GLU A 468 3.93 -10.33 9.04
CA GLU A 468 4.20 -10.91 10.37
C GLU A 468 3.92 -12.44 10.42
N GLN A 469 2.97 -12.94 9.63
CA GLN A 469 2.72 -14.39 9.51
C GLN A 469 3.65 -15.07 8.52
N LEU A 470 3.86 -14.47 7.34
CA LEU A 470 4.78 -15.05 6.35
C LEU A 470 6.20 -15.16 6.92
N SER A 471 6.63 -14.19 7.73
CA SER A 471 7.91 -14.23 8.47
C SER A 471 8.00 -15.32 9.54
N GLN A 472 6.89 -15.90 10.00
CA GLN A 472 6.88 -17.09 10.88
C GLN A 472 7.03 -18.39 10.06
N LEU A 473 6.60 -18.37 8.80
CA LEU A 473 6.76 -19.44 7.82
C LEU A 473 8.04 -19.23 6.99
N THR A 474 9.18 -19.04 7.65
CA THR A 474 10.52 -18.75 7.06
C THR A 474 10.65 -17.45 6.23
N GLY A 475 9.55 -16.76 5.93
CA GLY A 475 9.53 -15.57 5.07
C GLY A 475 9.31 -15.85 3.58
N ILE A 476 9.23 -17.12 3.16
CA ILE A 476 9.02 -17.55 1.76
C ILE A 476 7.97 -18.65 1.71
N ALA A 477 6.99 -18.51 0.84
CA ALA A 477 5.99 -19.54 0.55
C ALA A 477 5.57 -19.48 -0.93
N ALA A 478 5.11 -20.60 -1.48
CA ALA A 478 4.61 -20.70 -2.85
C ALA A 478 3.31 -21.53 -2.93
N ILE A 479 2.41 -21.12 -3.82
CA ILE A 479 1.26 -21.92 -4.26
C ILE A 479 1.59 -22.45 -5.66
N LEU A 480 1.39 -23.75 -5.89
CA LEU A 480 1.68 -24.43 -7.15
C LEU A 480 0.41 -24.69 -7.97
N ARG A 481 0.57 -24.64 -9.30
CA ARG A 481 -0.46 -24.93 -10.31
C ARG A 481 -0.92 -26.40 -10.28
N PHE A 482 -0.03 -27.31 -9.91
CA PHE A 482 -0.23 -28.76 -9.86
C PHE A 482 0.47 -29.34 -8.62
N PRO A 483 -0.02 -30.47 -8.07
CA PRO A 483 0.57 -31.08 -6.89
C PRO A 483 1.93 -31.74 -7.21
N MET A 484 2.82 -31.80 -6.22
CA MET A 484 4.15 -32.38 -6.33
C MET A 484 4.55 -33.12 -5.05
N PRO A 485 4.18 -34.41 -4.90
CA PRO A 485 4.46 -35.19 -3.70
C PRO A 485 5.96 -35.33 -3.38
N GLU A 486 6.79 -35.40 -4.43
CA GLU A 486 8.24 -35.62 -4.36
C GLU A 486 9.00 -34.53 -3.55
N LEU A 487 8.37 -33.38 -3.26
CA LEU A 487 8.94 -32.32 -2.42
C LEU A 487 8.65 -32.47 -0.92
N GLU A 488 7.77 -33.38 -0.51
CA GLU A 488 7.54 -33.73 0.90
C GLU A 488 8.53 -34.80 1.35
N ASP A 489 8.72 -35.87 0.55
CA ASP A 489 9.60 -37.02 0.88
C ASP A 489 11.07 -36.62 1.11
N GLU A 490 11.62 -35.70 0.32
CA GLU A 490 13.04 -35.27 0.43
C GLU A 490 13.33 -34.42 1.69
N VAL A 491 12.32 -34.02 2.48
CA VAL A 491 12.52 -33.26 3.73
C VAL A 491 12.91 -34.20 4.88
N ASP A 492 12.31 -35.39 4.93
CA ASP A 492 12.55 -36.40 5.97
C ASP A 492 13.97 -37.04 5.87
N GLU A 493 14.64 -36.91 4.71
CA GLU A 493 16.04 -37.33 4.55
C GLU A 493 17.04 -36.24 4.98
N ASP A 494 16.86 -34.98 4.53
CA ASP A 494 17.74 -33.84 4.84
C ASP A 494 17.85 -33.55 6.36
N ASP A 495 16.75 -33.68 7.11
CA ASP A 495 16.68 -33.41 8.56
C ASP A 495 17.54 -34.39 9.42
N SER A 496 18.12 -35.43 8.80
CA SER A 496 18.97 -36.42 9.48
C SER A 496 20.47 -36.09 9.47
N ASP A 497 20.95 -35.23 8.57
CA ASP A 497 22.39 -34.94 8.39
C ASP A 497 22.84 -33.55 8.91
N GLU A 498 21.95 -32.56 9.09
CA GLU A 498 22.32 -31.18 9.52
C GLU A 498 22.72 -31.03 11.02
N SER A 499 23.21 -32.09 11.68
CA SER A 499 23.51 -32.09 13.13
C SER A 499 25.00 -32.00 13.54
N GLU A 500 25.96 -31.98 12.60
CA GLU A 500 27.40 -31.96 12.89
C GLU A 500 28.21 -30.79 12.23
N GLU A 501 27.71 -29.55 12.26
CA GLU A 501 28.56 -28.34 12.08
C GLU A 501 28.48 -27.39 13.30
N GLU A 502 29.16 -27.76 14.40
CA GLU A 502 29.43 -26.82 15.51
C GLU A 502 30.40 -25.71 15.05
N VAL A 503 30.01 -24.45 15.26
CA VAL A 503 30.82 -23.28 14.91
C VAL A 503 31.97 -23.11 15.91
N GLU A 504 33.23 -23.16 15.44
CA GLU A 504 34.42 -22.79 16.23
C GLU A 504 34.37 -21.31 16.64
N ASP A 505 33.84 -21.02 17.83
CA ASP A 505 33.89 -19.70 18.46
C ASP A 505 35.35 -19.33 18.81
N LYS A 506 35.95 -18.43 18.01
CA LYS A 506 37.30 -17.92 18.23
C LYS A 506 37.27 -16.66 19.09
N GLU A 507 37.34 -16.87 20.41
CA GLU A 507 37.62 -15.77 21.35
C GLU A 507 38.94 -15.07 20.98
N PRO A 508 38.96 -13.72 20.90
CA PRO A 508 40.21 -12.98 20.79
C PRO A 508 40.88 -12.88 22.18
N GLU A 509 42.02 -13.54 22.34
CA GLU A 509 42.89 -13.38 23.53
C GLU A 509 43.21 -11.89 23.75
N ARG A 510 43.25 -11.48 25.02
CA ARG A 510 43.71 -10.13 25.42
C ARG A 510 45.09 -10.25 26.03
N ASP A 511 46.09 -9.72 25.34
CA ASP A 511 47.45 -9.54 25.87
C ASP A 511 47.45 -8.48 27.00
N ASP A 512 47.16 -8.90 28.23
CA ASP A 512 47.51 -8.14 29.44
C ASP A 512 49.00 -8.33 29.74
N GLN A 513 49.87 -7.43 29.23
CA GLN A 513 51.27 -7.34 29.65
C GLN A 513 51.70 -5.90 29.99
N SER A 514 51.73 -5.64 31.30
CA SER A 514 52.65 -4.77 32.07
C SER A 514 53.10 -3.42 31.49
#